data_AF-A0A7R9ANL5-F1
#
_entry.id   AF-A0A7R9ANL5-F1
#
_cell.length_a   1.000
_cell.length_b   1.000
_cell.length_c   1.000
_cell.angle_alpha   90.00
_cell.angle_beta   90.00
_cell.angle_gamma   90.00
#
_symmetry.space_group_name_H-M   'P 1'
#
loop_
_entity.id
_entity.type
_entity.pdbx_description
1 polymer ?
#
loop_
_entity_poly.entity_id
_entity_poly.type
_entity_poly.pdbx_seq_one_letter_code
_entity_poly.pdbx_strand_id
1 'polypeptide(L)'
;MSKHWKDAASIIISSRTSFYLHNSCRTNEFPNPNYSAPKPLDYKILTLKRSIKSSFMPETYVFPGGKVDEADLSMKWMDLFKEIGIGDVFKTWASQNQEYGNSLFQNPAKYEIPKLISLRITAIRETFEECGLLLCKRKNTFDKDDSNWASYLSGQEILRWQRRVQNDPSEFFNLCKHFECCPDVLALQAWRVWLTPTHSTQRFNTAFFLTTLDQRPPTIVDELEATEVRWDTPEKLLELSQSGRISVPIPQIYELTTIKNFQTINSLMEFASNKSNDCAVWMSIHKKSDEGIVAILPGDDTYPENPDFTSVVPVERINGSFGGLRKACHKLNRMENYDGNKWEVVVNIGSGV
;
A
#
# COMPACT_ATOMS: atom_id res chain seq x y z
N MET A 1 10.05 8.17 -28.07
CA MET A 1 10.55 7.80 -26.73
C MET A 1 9.33 7.72 -25.81
N SER A 2 8.97 6.53 -25.34
CA SER A 2 7.79 6.34 -24.48
C SER A 2 7.99 7.09 -23.17
N LYS A 3 6.96 7.82 -22.73
CA LYS A 3 7.02 8.61 -21.49
C LYS A 3 6.96 7.64 -20.31
N HIS A 4 8.08 7.50 -19.62
CA HIS A 4 8.35 6.43 -18.67
C HIS A 4 7.85 6.78 -17.25
N TRP A 5 7.07 5.90 -16.63
CA TRP A 5 6.76 5.97 -15.20
C TRP A 5 7.97 5.51 -14.41
N LYS A 6 8.23 6.15 -13.27
CA LYS A 6 9.25 5.68 -12.34
C LYS A 6 8.70 4.52 -11.53
N ASP A 7 9.46 3.44 -11.43
CA ASP A 7 9.07 2.31 -10.58
C ASP A 7 9.11 2.73 -9.11
N ALA A 8 8.07 2.34 -8.38
CA ALA A 8 7.88 2.65 -6.98
C ALA A 8 7.24 1.45 -6.28
N ALA A 9 7.35 1.41 -4.95
CA ALA A 9 6.68 0.41 -4.15
C ALA A 9 6.13 1.04 -2.86
N SER A 10 4.98 0.54 -2.41
CA SER A 10 4.32 0.99 -1.19
C SER A 10 3.72 -0.20 -0.45
N ILE A 11 3.59 -0.08 0.87
CA ILE A 11 3.07 -1.16 1.71
C ILE A 11 1.87 -0.72 2.55
N ILE A 12 0.80 -1.48 2.44
CA ILE A 12 -0.38 -1.41 3.28
C ILE A 12 -0.09 -2.28 4.50
N ILE A 13 0.29 -1.66 5.61
CA ILE A 13 0.56 -2.37 6.86
C ILE A 13 -0.68 -2.33 7.72
N SER A 14 -1.23 -3.50 7.99
CA SER A 14 -2.33 -3.68 8.93
C SER A 14 -1.84 -4.32 10.22
N SER A 15 -2.43 -3.96 11.35
CA SER A 15 -2.12 -4.58 12.63
C SER A 15 -3.36 -4.77 13.47
N ARG A 16 -3.39 -5.85 14.27
CA ARG A 16 -4.48 -6.08 15.22
C ARG A 16 -4.63 -4.89 16.15
N THR A 17 -5.88 -4.53 16.42
CA THR A 17 -6.22 -3.64 17.52
C THR A 17 -5.91 -4.31 18.85
N SER A 18 -5.25 -3.60 19.76
CA SER A 18 -4.83 -4.11 21.07
C SER A 18 -5.99 -4.52 22.01
N PHE A 19 -7.25 -4.45 21.56
CA PHE A 19 -8.44 -4.72 22.36
C PHE A 19 -8.85 -6.21 22.43
N TYR A 20 -8.15 -7.12 21.75
CA TYR A 20 -8.38 -8.57 21.88
C TYR A 20 -7.61 -9.25 23.03
N LEU A 21 -7.16 -8.47 24.02
CA LEU A 21 -6.85 -9.03 25.34
C LEU A 21 -8.17 -9.42 26.02
N HIS A 22 -8.55 -10.68 25.89
CA HIS A 22 -9.29 -11.50 26.88
C HIS A 22 -10.12 -10.74 27.93
N ASN A 23 -11.11 -9.94 27.51
CA ASN A 23 -12.09 -9.40 28.45
C ASN A 23 -13.21 -10.42 28.65
N SER A 24 -12.93 -11.38 29.52
CA SER A 24 -13.90 -12.01 30.41
C SER A 24 -14.46 -10.97 31.39
N CYS A 25 -15.15 -9.95 30.88
CA CYS A 25 -15.98 -9.06 31.69
C CYS A 25 -17.42 -9.19 31.19
N ARG A 26 -18.16 -10.06 31.86
CA ARG A 26 -19.62 -10.17 31.72
C ARG A 26 -20.26 -8.86 32.20
N THR A 27 -20.62 -7.97 31.29
CA THR A 27 -21.66 -6.99 31.57
C THR A 27 -23.00 -7.65 31.30
N ASN A 28 -23.80 -7.83 32.37
CA ASN A 28 -25.16 -8.34 32.32
C ASN A 28 -26.12 -7.28 31.72
N GLU A 29 -25.90 -6.91 30.46
CA GLU A 29 -26.89 -6.18 29.68
C GLU A 29 -27.39 -7.09 28.56
N PHE A 30 -28.66 -7.46 28.63
CA PHE A 30 -29.32 -8.25 27.59
C PHE A 30 -29.29 -7.46 26.28
N PRO A 31 -28.62 -7.94 25.22
CA PRO A 31 -28.65 -7.25 23.94
C PRO A 31 -30.06 -7.30 23.37
N ASN A 32 -30.54 -6.18 22.83
CA ASN A 32 -31.76 -6.14 22.04
C ASN A 32 -31.61 -7.11 20.85
N PRO A 33 -32.42 -8.18 20.74
CA PRO A 33 -32.22 -9.24 19.75
C PRO A 33 -32.38 -8.78 18.28
N ASN A 34 -32.87 -7.55 18.07
CA ASN A 34 -33.15 -7.00 16.73
C ASN A 34 -32.12 -5.98 16.24
N TYR A 35 -31.05 -5.70 17.00
CA TYR A 35 -29.96 -4.81 16.57
C TYR A 35 -28.59 -5.36 16.97
N SER A 36 -27.94 -6.11 16.07
CA SER A 36 -26.49 -6.29 16.14
C SER A 36 -25.83 -5.15 15.37
N ALA A 37 -25.33 -4.15 16.08
CA ALA A 37 -24.43 -3.17 15.48
C ALA A 37 -23.28 -3.92 14.75
N PRO A 38 -22.82 -3.43 13.57
CA PRO A 38 -21.68 -4.04 12.90
C PRO A 38 -20.52 -4.14 13.89
N LYS A 39 -19.90 -5.31 13.99
CA LYS A 39 -18.74 -5.46 14.85
C LYS A 39 -17.64 -4.52 14.34
N PRO A 40 -16.94 -3.79 15.22
CA PRO A 40 -15.81 -2.99 14.79
C PRO A 40 -14.74 -3.89 14.14
N LEU A 41 -14.00 -3.36 13.17
CA LEU A 41 -12.86 -4.06 12.59
C LEU A 41 -11.84 -4.41 13.67
N ASP A 42 -11.24 -5.60 13.57
CA ASP A 42 -10.21 -6.04 14.52
C ASP A 42 -8.80 -5.49 14.20
N TYR A 43 -8.68 -4.61 13.20
CA TYR A 43 -7.40 -4.05 12.73
C TYR A 43 -7.43 -2.56 12.41
N LYS A 44 -6.21 -2.01 12.35
CA LYS A 44 -5.92 -0.64 11.92
C LYS A 44 -4.87 -0.66 10.81
N ILE A 45 -4.86 0.39 9.99
CA ILE A 45 -3.90 0.59 8.91
C ILE A 45 -2.94 1.72 9.27
N LEU A 46 -1.65 1.51 9.00
CA LEU A 46 -0.62 2.52 9.11
C LEU A 46 -0.73 3.53 7.96
N THR A 47 -0.77 4.83 8.29
CA THR A 47 -0.61 5.93 7.33
C THR A 47 0.34 6.98 7.88
N LEU A 48 1.03 7.67 6.98
CA LEU A 48 2.03 8.70 7.28
C LEU A 48 1.61 10.03 6.65
N LYS A 49 1.68 11.13 7.39
CA LYS A 49 1.53 12.47 6.82
C LYS A 49 2.85 12.91 6.23
N ARG A 50 2.95 13.03 4.90
CA ARG A 50 4.16 13.52 4.21
C ARG A 50 4.56 14.91 4.72
N SER A 51 5.86 15.17 4.82
CA SER A 51 6.34 16.50 5.21
C SER A 51 5.99 17.57 4.17
N ILE A 52 5.95 18.84 4.61
CA ILE A 52 5.73 19.99 3.71
C ILE A 52 6.86 20.13 2.67
N LYS A 53 8.04 19.56 2.95
CA LYS A 53 9.21 19.59 2.06
C LYS A 53 9.14 18.53 0.96
N SER A 54 8.12 17.67 0.97
CA SER A 54 7.99 16.61 -0.02
C SER A 54 7.80 17.19 -1.43
N SER A 55 8.61 16.73 -2.38
CA SER A 55 8.53 17.16 -3.79
C SER A 55 7.24 16.68 -4.50
N PHE A 56 6.53 15.72 -3.92
CA PHE A 56 5.30 15.16 -4.47
C PHE A 56 4.25 14.99 -3.36
N MET A 57 3.09 15.60 -3.56
CA MET A 57 1.94 15.56 -2.64
C MET A 57 2.30 15.88 -1.18
N PRO A 58 2.88 17.07 -0.87
CA PRO A 58 3.18 17.46 0.51
C PRO A 58 1.91 17.46 1.38
N GLU A 59 2.09 17.21 2.68
CA GLU A 59 1.02 17.19 3.69
C GLU A 59 -0.13 16.20 3.46
N THR A 60 0.05 15.26 2.52
CA THR A 60 -0.92 14.21 2.22
C THR A 60 -0.65 12.98 3.07
N TYR A 61 -1.71 12.30 3.52
CA TYR A 61 -1.60 11.02 4.21
C TYR A 61 -1.47 9.90 3.20
N VAL A 62 -0.41 9.10 3.36
CA VAL A 62 -0.07 8.01 2.45
C VAL A 62 0.27 6.74 3.22
N PHE A 63 0.09 5.57 2.61
CA PHE A 63 0.82 4.37 2.99
C PHE A 63 2.32 4.58 2.78
N PRO A 64 3.18 4.02 3.63
CA PRO A 64 4.62 4.14 3.48
C PRO A 64 5.09 3.62 2.11
N GLY A 65 6.07 4.29 1.51
CA GLY A 65 6.62 3.87 0.23
C GLY A 65 7.20 4.99 -0.62
N GLY A 66 7.93 4.59 -1.65
CA GLY A 66 8.64 5.50 -2.52
C GLY A 66 9.27 4.82 -3.72
N LYS A 67 10.31 5.45 -4.27
CA LYS A 67 10.93 5.03 -5.53
C LYS A 67 11.89 3.88 -5.29
N VAL A 68 12.02 3.02 -6.30
CA VAL A 68 13.10 2.03 -6.32
C VAL A 68 14.44 2.75 -6.38
N ASP A 69 15.37 2.34 -5.50
CA ASP A 69 16.76 2.76 -5.52
C ASP A 69 17.66 1.66 -6.12
N GLU A 70 18.84 2.02 -6.66
CA GLU A 70 19.81 1.05 -7.19
C GLU A 70 20.27 0.04 -6.13
N ALA A 71 20.32 0.46 -4.85
CA ALA A 71 20.63 -0.42 -3.73
C ALA A 71 19.61 -1.56 -3.57
N ASP A 72 18.34 -1.32 -3.91
CA ASP A 72 17.26 -2.32 -3.82
C ASP A 72 17.42 -3.43 -4.88
N LEU A 73 18.19 -3.17 -5.96
CA LEU A 73 18.42 -4.08 -7.08
C LEU A 73 19.64 -4.99 -6.88
N SER A 74 20.43 -4.74 -5.83
CA SER A 74 21.75 -5.35 -5.64
C SER A 74 21.70 -6.86 -5.41
N MET A 75 22.55 -7.62 -6.11
CA MET A 75 22.72 -9.05 -5.90
C MET A 75 23.19 -9.43 -4.50
N LYS A 76 23.74 -8.49 -3.71
CA LYS A 76 24.12 -8.73 -2.32
C LYS A 76 22.95 -9.23 -1.46
N TRP A 77 21.73 -8.81 -1.78
CA TRP A 77 20.52 -9.28 -1.10
C TRP A 77 20.34 -10.79 -1.24
N MET A 78 20.65 -11.35 -2.41
CA MET A 78 20.54 -12.79 -2.66
C MET A 78 21.50 -13.58 -1.79
N ASP A 79 22.69 -13.05 -1.52
CA ASP A 79 23.67 -13.71 -0.66
C ASP A 79 23.25 -13.61 0.80
N LEU A 80 22.74 -12.46 1.26
CA LEU A 80 22.19 -12.29 2.60
C LEU A 80 21.01 -13.25 2.86
N PHE A 81 20.10 -13.39 1.88
CA PHE A 81 18.98 -14.33 1.98
C PHE A 81 19.44 -15.80 2.10
N LYS A 82 20.52 -16.18 1.42
CA LYS A 82 21.12 -17.52 1.60
C LYS A 82 21.74 -17.67 2.99
N GLU A 83 22.50 -16.68 3.46
CA GLU A 83 23.16 -16.69 4.77
C GLU A 83 22.17 -16.86 5.94
N ILE A 84 21.00 -16.26 5.80
CA ILE A 84 19.92 -16.29 6.79
C ILE A 84 19.02 -17.55 6.67
N GLY A 85 19.17 -18.32 5.59
CA GLY A 85 18.50 -19.61 5.43
C GLY A 85 17.21 -19.59 4.59
N ILE A 86 16.88 -18.48 3.91
CA ILE A 86 15.70 -18.41 3.03
C ILE A 86 16.00 -18.61 1.55
N GLY A 87 17.27 -18.87 1.20
CA GLY A 87 17.68 -19.01 -0.20
C GLY A 87 16.92 -20.07 -0.98
N ASP A 88 16.53 -21.19 -0.35
CA ASP A 88 15.80 -22.27 -1.03
C ASP A 88 14.29 -22.02 -1.10
N VAL A 89 13.67 -21.46 -0.05
CA VAL A 89 12.29 -20.97 -0.09
C VAL A 89 12.13 -19.94 -1.21
N PHE A 90 13.12 -19.07 -1.34
CA PHE A 90 13.18 -18.08 -2.41
C PHE A 90 13.26 -18.71 -3.81
N LYS A 91 14.10 -19.73 -4.02
CA LYS A 91 14.18 -20.41 -5.32
C LYS A 91 12.83 -20.99 -5.72
N THR A 92 12.15 -21.66 -4.79
CA THR A 92 10.81 -22.20 -5.01
C THR A 92 9.81 -21.10 -5.32
N TRP A 93 9.77 -20.04 -4.50
CA TRP A 93 8.87 -18.91 -4.72
C TRP A 93 9.15 -18.24 -6.08
N ALA A 94 10.41 -17.97 -6.42
CA ALA A 94 10.78 -17.34 -7.68
C ALA A 94 10.35 -18.20 -8.89
N SER A 95 10.51 -19.53 -8.82
CA SER A 95 10.07 -20.43 -9.88
C SER A 95 8.55 -20.44 -10.09
N GLN A 96 7.78 -20.23 -9.01
CA GLN A 96 6.32 -20.16 -9.03
C GLN A 96 5.79 -18.77 -9.41
N ASN A 97 6.63 -17.73 -9.29
CA ASN A 97 6.28 -16.32 -9.44
C ASN A 97 7.02 -15.64 -10.60
N GLN A 98 7.64 -16.42 -11.50
CA GLN A 98 8.41 -15.92 -12.64
C GLN A 98 7.58 -15.12 -13.66
N GLU A 99 6.25 -15.27 -13.64
CA GLU A 99 5.32 -14.58 -14.54
C GLU A 99 4.78 -13.24 -14.00
N TYR A 100 5.18 -12.79 -12.80
CA TYR A 100 4.79 -11.45 -12.29
C TYR A 100 5.59 -10.28 -12.86
N GLY A 101 6.04 -10.44 -14.10
CA GLY A 101 6.38 -9.32 -14.97
C GLY A 101 5.13 -8.85 -15.69
N ASN A 102 4.23 -8.12 -15.01
CA ASN A 102 3.40 -7.19 -15.77
C ASN A 102 4.38 -6.37 -16.62
N SER A 103 4.17 -6.31 -17.93
CA SER A 103 5.05 -5.66 -18.94
C SER A 103 5.37 -4.18 -18.65
N LEU A 104 4.84 -3.65 -17.56
CA LEU A 104 4.91 -2.30 -17.07
C LEU A 104 6.10 -2.05 -16.15
N PHE A 105 6.59 -3.06 -15.43
CA PHE A 105 7.83 -2.91 -14.67
C PHE A 105 9.03 -3.17 -15.58
N GLN A 106 10.10 -2.41 -15.38
CA GLN A 106 11.34 -2.68 -16.10
C GLN A 106 11.85 -4.09 -15.76
N ASN A 107 12.18 -4.86 -16.80
CA ASN A 107 12.88 -6.13 -16.62
C ASN A 107 14.21 -5.86 -15.90
N PRO A 108 14.57 -6.69 -14.92
CA PRO A 108 15.85 -6.53 -14.23
C PRO A 108 17.00 -6.64 -15.23
N ALA A 109 18.04 -5.84 -15.04
CA ALA A 109 19.26 -5.97 -15.82
C ALA A 109 19.96 -7.32 -15.50
N LYS A 110 20.91 -7.73 -16.34
CA LYS A 110 21.61 -9.03 -16.26
C LYS A 110 22.21 -9.35 -14.87
N TYR A 111 22.49 -8.34 -14.06
CA TYR A 111 23.14 -8.46 -12.75
C TYR A 111 22.29 -7.88 -11.61
N GLU A 112 20.97 -7.86 -11.77
CA GLU A 112 20.02 -7.42 -10.75
C GLU A 112 19.20 -8.59 -10.23
N ILE A 113 18.70 -8.45 -9.00
CA ILE A 113 17.78 -9.42 -8.40
C ILE A 113 16.41 -9.39 -9.10
N PRO A 114 15.56 -10.42 -8.92
CA PRO A 114 14.22 -10.44 -9.49
C PRO A 114 13.41 -9.18 -9.12
N LYS A 115 12.72 -8.58 -10.10
CA LYS A 115 12.06 -7.27 -9.94
C LYS A 115 11.04 -7.22 -8.81
N LEU A 116 10.23 -8.28 -8.65
CA LEU A 116 9.24 -8.32 -7.58
C LEU A 116 9.88 -8.31 -6.19
N ILE A 117 11.10 -8.84 -6.07
CA ILE A 117 11.86 -8.86 -4.81
C ILE A 117 12.46 -7.49 -4.53
N SER A 118 13.07 -6.84 -5.52
CA SER A 118 13.56 -5.48 -5.33
C SER A 118 12.44 -4.50 -4.99
N LEU A 119 11.23 -4.66 -5.55
CA LEU A 119 10.06 -3.88 -5.16
C LEU A 119 9.64 -4.14 -3.70
N ARG A 120 9.72 -5.37 -3.21
CA ARG A 120 9.45 -5.69 -1.79
C ARG A 120 10.50 -5.09 -0.87
N ILE A 121 11.77 -5.15 -1.25
CA ILE A 121 12.88 -4.50 -0.53
C ILE A 121 12.67 -2.98 -0.51
N THR A 122 12.33 -2.39 -1.66
CA THR A 122 12.01 -0.95 -1.79
C THR A 122 10.92 -0.56 -0.80
N ALA A 123 9.78 -1.28 -0.78
CA ALA A 123 8.68 -0.97 0.12
C ALA A 123 9.09 -1.04 1.61
N ILE A 124 9.90 -2.03 1.98
CA ILE A 124 10.39 -2.19 3.36
C ILE A 124 11.40 -1.11 3.72
N ARG A 125 12.36 -0.80 2.83
CA ARG A 125 13.35 0.26 3.02
C ARG A 125 12.67 1.61 3.23
N GLU A 126 11.77 1.98 2.33
CA GLU A 126 11.02 3.25 2.40
C GLU A 126 10.16 3.31 3.68
N THR A 127 9.57 2.19 4.11
CA THR A 127 8.86 2.12 5.41
C THR A 127 9.78 2.44 6.58
N PHE A 128 11.01 1.92 6.54
CA PHE A 128 12.02 2.18 7.56
C PHE A 128 12.49 3.64 7.51
N GLU A 129 12.75 4.19 6.34
CA GLU A 129 13.12 5.60 6.14
C GLU A 129 12.03 6.54 6.67
N GLU A 130 10.77 6.33 6.31
CA GLU A 130 9.71 7.30 6.63
C GLU A 130 9.21 7.19 8.09
N CYS A 131 9.28 6.02 8.75
CA CYS A 131 8.72 5.84 10.10
C CYS A 131 9.49 4.91 11.06
N GLY A 132 10.72 4.53 10.72
CA GLY A 132 11.62 3.74 11.58
C GLY A 132 11.19 2.30 11.81
N LEU A 133 10.14 1.82 11.13
CA LEU A 133 9.62 0.47 11.27
C LEU A 133 10.40 -0.49 10.36
N LEU A 134 11.29 -1.28 10.97
CA LEU A 134 12.07 -2.29 10.26
C LEU A 134 11.31 -3.62 10.18
N LEU A 135 10.69 -3.91 9.03
CA LEU A 135 10.10 -5.22 8.75
C LEU A 135 11.18 -6.21 8.32
N CYS A 136 11.47 -7.20 9.16
CA CYS A 136 12.58 -8.10 8.93
C CYS A 136 12.40 -9.44 9.65
N LYS A 137 13.06 -10.47 9.12
CA LYS A 137 13.24 -11.77 9.79
C LYS A 137 14.70 -11.99 10.17
N ARG A 138 14.91 -12.65 11.30
CA ARG A 138 16.24 -13.06 11.78
C ARG A 138 16.45 -14.54 11.49
N LYS A 139 17.72 -14.95 11.40
CA LYS A 139 18.11 -16.34 11.12
C LYS A 139 17.39 -17.38 11.99
N ASN A 140 17.21 -17.11 13.28
CA ASN A 140 16.66 -18.08 14.24
C ASN A 140 15.13 -18.02 14.40
N THR A 141 14.41 -17.22 13.61
CA THR A 141 12.95 -17.07 13.72
C THR A 141 12.17 -17.77 12.60
N PHE A 142 12.85 -18.34 11.60
CA PHE A 142 12.19 -18.98 10.46
C PHE A 142 11.43 -20.25 10.80
N ASP A 143 12.00 -21.13 11.62
CA ASP A 143 11.38 -22.44 11.92
C ASP A 143 10.18 -22.37 12.88
N LYS A 144 9.89 -21.19 13.46
CA LYS A 144 8.86 -21.04 14.50
C LYS A 144 7.57 -20.39 14.00
N ASP A 145 7.58 -19.82 12.80
CA ASP A 145 6.48 -18.98 12.33
C ASP A 145 6.23 -19.20 10.83
N ASP A 146 5.44 -20.23 10.53
CA ASP A 146 4.82 -20.50 9.22
C ASP A 146 3.70 -19.48 8.89
N SER A 147 3.56 -18.41 9.68
CA SER A 147 2.59 -17.36 9.38
C SER A 147 3.08 -16.50 8.21
N ASN A 148 2.16 -16.14 7.31
CA ASN A 148 2.39 -15.13 6.28
C ASN A 148 2.53 -13.70 6.87
N TRP A 149 2.68 -13.57 8.19
CA TRP A 149 2.64 -12.31 8.91
C TRP A 149 4.06 -11.76 9.03
N ALA A 150 4.17 -10.43 8.95
CA ALA A 150 5.47 -9.81 9.02
C ALA A 150 5.99 -9.77 10.46
N SER A 151 7.29 -10.00 10.58
CA SER A 151 8.06 -9.69 11.79
C SER A 151 8.67 -8.31 11.69
N TYR A 152 8.93 -7.68 12.85
CA TYR A 152 9.62 -6.41 12.90
C TYR A 152 10.63 -6.35 14.04
N LEU A 153 11.62 -5.49 13.90
CA LEU A 153 12.49 -5.08 14.99
C LEU A 153 12.24 -3.62 15.34
N SER A 154 12.36 -3.30 16.63
CA SER A 154 12.25 -1.94 17.15
C SER A 154 13.26 -1.75 18.27
N GLY A 155 13.69 -0.50 18.48
CA GLY A 155 14.67 -0.18 19.50
C GLY A 155 15.42 1.11 19.20
N GLN A 156 15.99 1.73 20.22
CA GLN A 156 16.64 3.03 20.09
C GLN A 156 17.85 3.00 19.16
N GLU A 157 18.57 1.89 19.09
CA GLU A 157 19.68 1.70 18.16
C GLU A 157 19.21 1.65 16.71
N ILE A 158 18.11 0.94 16.43
CA ILE A 158 17.51 0.85 15.08
C ILE A 158 17.15 2.25 14.56
N LEU A 159 16.57 3.10 15.42
CA LEU A 159 16.24 4.47 15.03
C LEU A 159 17.46 5.33 14.67
N ARG A 160 18.64 5.05 15.24
CA ARG A 160 19.87 5.75 14.85
C ARG A 160 20.30 5.43 13.42
N TRP A 161 19.88 4.28 12.90
CA TRP A 161 20.12 3.93 11.50
C TRP A 161 19.15 4.60 10.55
N GLN A 162 17.96 5.04 10.99
CA GLN A 162 16.95 5.64 10.11
C GLN A 162 17.54 6.79 9.29
N ARG A 163 18.21 7.75 9.94
CA ARG A 163 18.87 8.87 9.27
C ARG A 163 20.02 8.44 8.36
N ARG A 164 20.72 7.35 8.68
CA ARG A 164 21.80 6.83 7.82
C ARG A 164 21.22 6.30 6.52
N VAL A 165 20.15 5.53 6.61
CA VAL A 165 19.47 4.94 5.45
C VAL A 165 18.78 6.01 4.59
N GLN A 166 18.12 7.00 5.21
CA GLN A 166 17.56 8.15 4.47
C GLN A 166 18.62 8.93 3.67
N ASN A 167 19.83 9.08 4.21
CA ASN A 167 20.91 9.78 3.51
C ASN A 167 21.57 8.92 2.43
N ASP A 168 21.59 7.60 2.62
CA ASP A 168 22.18 6.62 1.71
C ASP A 168 21.38 5.31 1.77
N PRO A 169 20.49 5.05 0.80
CA PRO A 169 19.69 3.83 0.73
C PRO A 169 20.52 2.53 0.79
N SER A 170 21.80 2.56 0.40
CA SER A 170 22.69 1.39 0.47
C SER A 170 23.03 0.98 1.90
N GLU A 171 22.91 1.91 2.87
CA GLU A 171 23.07 1.62 4.29
C GLU A 171 21.98 0.70 4.83
N PHE A 172 20.85 0.54 4.12
CA PHE A 172 19.81 -0.41 4.51
C PHE A 172 20.33 -1.86 4.53
N PHE A 173 21.22 -2.20 3.59
CA PHE A 173 21.89 -3.50 3.59
C PHE A 173 22.81 -3.67 4.80
N ASN A 174 23.57 -2.62 5.14
CA ASN A 174 24.48 -2.63 6.29
C ASN A 174 23.72 -2.71 7.63
N LEU A 175 22.57 -2.04 7.72
CA LEU A 175 21.63 -2.19 8.83
C LEU A 175 21.20 -3.65 8.98
N CYS A 176 20.79 -4.29 7.89
CA CYS A 176 20.34 -5.69 7.93
C CYS A 176 21.47 -6.64 8.38
N LYS A 177 22.70 -6.44 7.88
CA LYS A 177 23.87 -7.20 8.34
C LYS A 177 24.17 -6.97 9.83
N HIS A 178 24.09 -5.72 10.30
CA HIS A 178 24.36 -5.36 11.69
C HIS A 178 23.40 -6.03 12.68
N PHE A 179 22.11 -6.10 12.33
CA PHE A 179 21.09 -6.74 13.17
C PHE A 179 20.89 -8.23 12.86
N GLU A 180 21.76 -8.82 12.04
CA GLU A 180 21.69 -10.24 11.61
C GLU A 180 20.29 -10.64 11.09
N CYS A 181 19.70 -9.74 10.31
CA CYS A 181 18.36 -9.89 9.75
C CYS A 181 18.35 -9.66 8.23
N CYS A 182 17.24 -10.00 7.59
CA CYS A 182 16.95 -9.61 6.22
C CYS A 182 15.54 -8.99 6.14
N PRO A 183 15.27 -8.16 5.12
CA PRO A 183 13.91 -7.66 4.88
C PRO A 183 12.94 -8.84 4.78
N ASP A 184 11.78 -8.74 5.43
CA ASP A 184 10.76 -9.80 5.46
C ASP A 184 9.96 -9.83 4.15
N VAL A 185 10.66 -10.05 3.04
CA VAL A 185 10.09 -9.94 1.69
C VAL A 185 8.99 -10.95 1.44
N LEU A 186 8.94 -12.09 2.15
CA LEU A 186 7.94 -13.14 1.95
C LEU A 186 6.61 -12.84 2.65
N ALA A 187 6.62 -12.01 3.71
CA ALA A 187 5.40 -11.61 4.42
C ALA A 187 4.58 -10.55 3.67
N LEU A 188 5.13 -9.94 2.62
CA LEU A 188 4.39 -9.02 1.75
C LEU A 188 3.51 -9.83 0.79
N GLN A 189 2.25 -9.47 0.60
CA GLN A 189 1.41 -10.03 -0.45
C GLN A 189 1.28 -8.99 -1.55
N ALA A 190 1.46 -9.37 -2.81
CA ALA A 190 1.19 -8.44 -3.90
C ALA A 190 -0.29 -8.07 -3.86
N TRP A 191 -0.59 -6.78 -3.86
CA TRP A 191 -1.96 -6.29 -3.64
C TRP A 191 -2.54 -5.64 -4.89
N ARG A 192 -1.83 -4.64 -5.44
CA ARG A 192 -2.23 -3.93 -6.66
C ARG A 192 -1.03 -3.29 -7.34
N VAL A 193 -1.15 -2.99 -8.62
CA VAL A 193 -0.25 -2.05 -9.30
C VAL A 193 -1.06 -0.81 -9.67
N TRP A 194 -0.57 0.38 -9.29
CA TRP A 194 -1.18 1.65 -9.67
C TRP A 194 -0.26 2.48 -10.55
N LEU A 195 -0.78 2.86 -11.71
CA LEU A 195 -0.18 3.83 -12.61
C LEU A 195 -0.74 5.22 -12.32
N THR A 196 0.14 6.21 -12.23
CA THR A 196 -0.29 7.61 -12.25
C THR A 196 -0.92 7.95 -13.62
N PRO A 197 -2.03 8.70 -13.68
CA PRO A 197 -2.69 9.07 -14.93
C PRO A 197 -1.74 9.71 -15.95
N THR A 198 -1.97 9.41 -17.22
CA THR A 198 -1.01 9.72 -18.30
C THR A 198 -0.79 11.20 -18.58
N HIS A 199 -1.74 12.05 -18.20
CA HIS A 199 -1.66 13.51 -18.28
C HIS A 199 -0.83 14.15 -17.15
N SER A 200 -0.45 13.39 -16.13
CA SER A 200 0.34 13.90 -15.00
C SER A 200 1.79 14.15 -15.41
N THR A 201 2.41 15.21 -14.88
CA THR A 201 3.82 15.54 -15.16
C THR A 201 4.79 14.60 -14.46
N GLN A 202 4.49 14.22 -13.23
CA GLN A 202 5.22 13.20 -12.46
C GLN A 202 4.40 11.92 -12.44
N ARG A 203 5.01 10.80 -12.84
CA ARG A 203 4.32 9.53 -13.08
C ARG A 203 5.07 8.38 -12.40
N PHE A 204 4.34 7.57 -11.63
CA PHE A 204 4.84 6.41 -10.90
C PHE A 204 4.07 5.13 -11.25
N ASN A 205 4.81 4.05 -11.48
CA ASN A 205 4.30 2.70 -11.59
C ASN A 205 4.54 2.03 -10.24
N THR A 206 3.51 2.03 -9.39
CA THR A 206 3.67 1.72 -7.97
C THR A 206 3.12 0.33 -7.68
N ALA A 207 3.99 -0.58 -7.25
CA ALA A 207 3.57 -1.86 -6.68
C ALA A 207 3.12 -1.66 -5.23
N PHE A 208 1.84 -1.91 -4.97
CA PHE A 208 1.30 -1.97 -3.61
C PHE A 208 1.41 -3.40 -3.10
N PHE A 209 1.93 -3.52 -1.89
CA PHE A 209 1.95 -4.76 -1.12
C PHE A 209 1.05 -4.62 0.10
N LEU A 210 0.55 -5.75 0.60
CA LEU A 210 -0.15 -5.82 1.87
C LEU A 210 0.62 -6.71 2.84
N THR A 211 0.69 -6.33 4.11
CA THR A 211 1.16 -7.23 5.17
C THR A 211 0.38 -7.00 6.46
N THR A 212 0.51 -7.96 7.36
CA THR A 212 -0.15 -7.99 8.66
C THR A 212 0.86 -8.13 9.78
N LEU A 213 0.64 -7.40 10.87
CA LEU A 213 1.40 -7.49 12.11
C LEU A 213 0.49 -7.94 13.25
N ASP A 214 0.94 -8.90 14.05
CA ASP A 214 0.15 -9.38 15.19
C ASP A 214 -0.08 -8.33 16.26
N GLN A 215 0.88 -7.43 16.42
CA GLN A 215 0.79 -6.34 17.36
C GLN A 215 1.30 -5.05 16.73
N ARG A 216 0.67 -3.94 17.13
CA ARG A 216 1.06 -2.63 16.64
C ARG A 216 2.49 -2.32 17.11
N PRO A 217 3.43 -2.04 16.20
CA PRO A 217 4.78 -1.69 16.58
C PRO A 217 4.82 -0.30 17.23
N PRO A 218 5.78 -0.06 18.15
CA PRO A 218 6.11 1.30 18.53
C PRO A 218 6.63 2.02 17.28
N THR A 219 5.91 3.03 16.84
CA THR A 219 6.24 3.81 15.64
C THR A 219 6.72 5.19 16.06
N ILE A 220 7.80 5.66 15.44
CA ILE A 220 8.42 6.94 15.76
C ILE A 220 8.47 7.75 14.47
N VAL A 221 8.03 8.99 14.57
CA VAL A 221 8.01 9.91 13.44
C VAL A 221 9.40 10.52 13.31
N ASP A 222 9.94 10.54 12.09
CA ASP A 222 11.04 11.44 11.75
C ASP A 222 10.51 12.64 10.96
N GLU A 223 10.57 13.82 11.59
CA GLU A 223 9.96 15.06 11.10
C GLU A 223 10.48 15.53 9.71
N LEU A 224 11.55 14.92 9.20
CA LEU A 224 12.11 15.23 7.88
C LEU A 224 11.22 14.75 6.73
N GLU A 225 10.79 13.48 6.76
CA GLU A 225 10.05 12.86 5.65
C GLU A 225 8.56 12.70 5.95
N ALA A 226 8.23 12.36 7.20
CA ALA A 226 6.86 12.29 7.68
C ALA A 226 6.67 13.17 8.92
N THR A 227 5.57 13.89 9.00
CA THR A 227 5.26 14.76 10.15
C THR A 227 4.30 14.11 11.14
N GLU A 228 3.71 12.98 10.76
CA GLU A 228 2.79 12.24 11.62
C GLU A 228 2.71 10.77 11.21
N VAL A 229 2.60 9.87 12.19
CA VAL A 229 2.25 8.45 12.01
C VAL A 229 0.86 8.22 12.61
N ARG A 230 -0.05 7.62 11.84
CA ARG A 230 -1.39 7.24 12.28
C ARG A 230 -1.65 5.76 12.11
N TRP A 231 -2.41 5.23 13.07
CA TRP A 231 -2.98 3.88 13.01
C TRP A 231 -4.49 4.01 13.26
N ASP A 232 -5.26 3.93 12.19
CA ASP A 232 -6.72 4.10 12.22
C ASP A 232 -7.41 3.05 11.36
N THR A 233 -8.70 2.86 11.58
CA THR A 233 -9.47 1.93 10.74
C THR A 233 -9.65 2.53 9.34
N PRO A 234 -9.81 1.71 8.29
CA PRO A 234 -10.13 2.16 6.95
C PRO A 234 -11.32 3.14 6.90
N GLU A 235 -12.39 2.88 7.65
CA GLU A 235 -13.57 3.75 7.72
C GLU A 235 -13.21 5.11 8.28
N LYS A 236 -12.39 5.15 9.34
CA LYS A 236 -12.01 6.42 9.95
C LYS A 236 -11.15 7.27 9.02
N LEU A 237 -10.21 6.63 8.30
CA LEU A 237 -9.38 7.32 7.30
C LEU A 237 -10.23 7.88 6.16
N LEU A 238 -11.21 7.11 5.68
CA LEU A 238 -12.16 7.55 4.65
C LEU A 238 -13.05 8.70 5.15
N GLU A 239 -13.57 8.63 6.38
CA GLU A 239 -14.37 9.69 7.01
C GLU A 239 -13.56 11.00 7.15
N LEU A 240 -12.30 10.91 7.60
CA LEU A 240 -11.41 12.07 7.72
C LEU A 240 -11.11 12.68 6.35
N SER A 241 -10.91 11.85 5.31
CA SER A 241 -10.71 12.33 3.95
C SER A 241 -11.98 12.99 3.41
N GLN A 242 -13.13 12.34 3.56
CA GLN A 242 -14.43 12.85 3.13
C GLN A 242 -14.85 14.11 3.89
N SER A 243 -14.36 14.35 5.11
CA SER A 243 -14.60 15.61 5.83
C SER A 243 -13.57 16.70 5.51
N GLY A 244 -12.55 16.41 4.70
CA GLY A 244 -11.46 17.33 4.37
C GLY A 244 -10.47 17.56 5.52
N ARG A 245 -10.49 16.69 6.55
CA ARG A 245 -9.55 16.74 7.68
C ARG A 245 -8.18 16.17 7.32
N ILE A 246 -8.13 15.28 6.34
CA ILE A 246 -6.90 14.79 5.74
C ILE A 246 -7.04 14.77 4.21
N SER A 247 -5.91 14.91 3.51
CA SER A 247 -5.81 14.60 2.08
C SER A 247 -5.26 13.20 1.93
N VAL A 248 -5.84 12.38 1.04
CA VAL A 248 -5.37 11.02 0.73
C VAL A 248 -5.42 10.85 -0.80
N PRO A 249 -4.39 10.26 -1.45
CA PRO A 249 -4.40 10.07 -2.90
C PRO A 249 -5.52 9.12 -3.36
N ILE A 250 -6.04 9.35 -4.57
CA ILE A 250 -7.11 8.56 -5.18
C ILE A 250 -6.84 7.03 -5.13
N PRO A 251 -5.64 6.53 -5.52
CA PRO A 251 -5.34 5.09 -5.38
C PRO A 251 -5.54 4.56 -3.97
N GLN A 252 -5.13 5.32 -2.96
CA GLN A 252 -5.22 4.85 -1.57
C GLN A 252 -6.65 4.97 -1.01
N ILE A 253 -7.45 5.94 -1.46
CA ILE A 253 -8.89 5.98 -1.17
C ILE A 253 -9.61 4.76 -1.76
N TYR A 254 -9.26 4.35 -2.99
CA TYR A 254 -9.75 3.12 -3.58
C TYR A 254 -9.40 1.92 -2.71
N GLU A 255 -8.11 1.78 -2.35
CA GLU A 255 -7.68 0.63 -1.55
C GLU A 255 -8.30 0.60 -0.16
N LEU A 256 -8.42 1.74 0.53
CA LEU A 256 -9.14 1.82 1.81
C LEU A 256 -10.62 1.42 1.65
N THR A 257 -11.25 1.79 0.54
CA THR A 257 -12.64 1.42 0.22
C THR A 257 -12.79 -0.07 -0.09
N THR A 258 -11.77 -0.72 -0.66
CA THR A 258 -11.73 -2.18 -0.79
C THR A 258 -11.51 -2.84 0.57
N ILE A 259 -10.50 -2.38 1.33
CA ILE A 259 -10.06 -2.98 2.59
C ILE A 259 -11.13 -2.91 3.68
N LYS A 260 -11.93 -1.84 3.76
CA LYS A 260 -12.98 -1.71 4.80
C LYS A 260 -14.03 -2.83 4.78
N ASN A 261 -14.12 -3.59 3.69
CA ASN A 261 -15.11 -4.66 3.55
C ASN A 261 -14.66 -6.00 4.18
N PHE A 262 -13.43 -6.10 4.67
CA PHE A 262 -12.95 -7.29 5.35
C PHE A 262 -13.16 -7.12 6.86
N GLN A 263 -14.00 -7.95 7.46
CA GLN A 263 -14.34 -7.81 8.88
C GLN A 263 -13.17 -8.09 9.82
N THR A 264 -12.22 -8.93 9.39
CA THR A 264 -11.07 -9.35 10.21
C THR A 264 -9.76 -9.26 9.44
N ILE A 265 -8.66 -9.02 10.15
CA ILE A 265 -7.30 -9.02 9.59
C ILE A 265 -6.95 -10.36 8.95
N ASN A 266 -7.46 -11.46 9.51
CA ASN A 266 -7.25 -12.80 8.96
C ASN A 266 -7.93 -12.92 7.58
N SER A 267 -9.18 -12.48 7.45
CA SER A 267 -9.88 -12.50 6.15
C SER A 267 -9.24 -11.58 5.12
N LEU A 268 -8.69 -10.44 5.55
CA LEU A 268 -7.92 -9.54 4.69
C LEU A 268 -6.64 -10.22 4.18
N MET A 269 -5.90 -10.88 5.08
CA MET A 269 -4.65 -11.55 4.74
C MET A 269 -4.85 -12.78 3.87
N GLU A 270 -5.90 -13.56 4.13
CA GLU A 270 -6.28 -14.70 3.31
C GLU A 270 -6.63 -14.24 1.89
N PHE A 271 -7.44 -13.20 1.75
CA PHE A 271 -7.75 -12.61 0.45
C PHE A 271 -6.48 -12.14 -0.27
N ALA A 272 -5.61 -11.39 0.41
CA ALA A 272 -4.37 -10.90 -0.17
C ALA A 272 -3.43 -12.04 -0.61
N SER A 273 -3.33 -13.11 0.19
CA SER A 273 -2.50 -14.28 -0.14
C SER A 273 -3.06 -15.06 -1.33
N ASN A 274 -4.38 -15.18 -1.43
CA ASN A 274 -5.03 -15.89 -2.55
C ASN A 274 -4.98 -15.09 -3.86
N LYS A 275 -4.93 -13.76 -3.78
CA LYS A 275 -4.89 -12.85 -4.93
C LYS A 275 -3.49 -12.34 -5.29
N SER A 276 -2.47 -12.67 -4.49
CA SER A 276 -1.08 -12.25 -4.77
C SER A 276 -0.62 -12.66 -6.15
N ASN A 277 -1.20 -13.75 -6.65
CA ASN A 277 -0.88 -14.35 -7.93
C ASN A 277 -1.69 -13.77 -9.13
N ASP A 278 -2.54 -12.78 -8.90
CA ASP A 278 -3.40 -12.16 -9.92
C ASP A 278 -3.48 -10.65 -9.66
N CYS A 279 -2.31 -10.00 -9.64
CA CYS A 279 -2.19 -8.60 -9.26
C CYS A 279 -2.56 -7.68 -10.43
N ALA A 280 -3.76 -7.09 -10.34
CA ALA A 280 -4.30 -6.19 -11.35
C ALA A 280 -3.53 -4.86 -11.45
N VAL A 281 -3.54 -4.26 -12.65
CA VAL A 281 -2.96 -2.96 -12.96
C VAL A 281 -4.05 -1.93 -13.14
N TRP A 282 -4.07 -0.91 -12.28
CA TRP A 282 -5.07 0.14 -12.27
C TRP A 282 -4.51 1.53 -12.55
N MET A 283 -5.35 2.38 -13.12
CA MET A 283 -5.10 3.80 -13.36
C MET A 283 -6.42 4.55 -13.25
N SER A 284 -6.47 5.67 -12.53
CA SER A 284 -7.69 6.49 -12.55
C SER A 284 -7.84 7.21 -13.90
N ILE A 285 -9.06 7.24 -14.43
CA ILE A 285 -9.37 7.94 -15.68
C ILE A 285 -10.10 9.22 -15.32
N HIS A 286 -9.47 10.35 -15.63
CA HIS A 286 -10.02 11.66 -15.31
C HIS A 286 -10.79 12.20 -16.51
N LYS A 287 -12.03 12.66 -16.27
CA LYS A 287 -12.87 13.38 -17.22
C LYS A 287 -13.34 14.70 -16.59
N LYS A 288 -13.54 15.72 -17.41
CA LYS A 288 -14.08 17.02 -16.99
C LYS A 288 -15.56 17.09 -17.32
N SER A 289 -16.41 17.11 -16.31
CA SER A 289 -17.87 17.30 -16.43
C SER A 289 -18.25 18.79 -16.42
N ASP A 290 -19.56 19.09 -16.41
CA ASP A 290 -20.06 20.46 -16.25
C ASP A 290 -19.91 20.99 -14.81
N GLU A 291 -19.78 20.10 -13.82
CA GLU A 291 -19.70 20.44 -12.40
C GLU A 291 -18.32 20.25 -11.80
N GLY A 292 -17.32 19.79 -12.57
CA GLY A 292 -15.97 19.54 -12.05
C GLY A 292 -15.29 18.32 -12.67
N ILE A 293 -14.30 17.76 -11.97
CA ILE A 293 -13.54 16.58 -12.43
C ILE A 293 -14.13 15.31 -11.81
N VAL A 294 -14.35 14.28 -12.63
CA VAL A 294 -14.62 12.92 -12.17
C VAL A 294 -13.39 12.05 -12.43
N ALA A 295 -12.94 11.35 -11.39
CA ALA A 295 -11.95 10.28 -11.47
C ALA A 295 -12.70 8.94 -11.46
N ILE A 296 -12.81 8.33 -12.64
CA ILE A 296 -13.43 7.02 -12.84
C ILE A 296 -12.40 5.95 -12.46
N LEU A 297 -12.81 5.02 -11.60
CA LEU A 297 -11.94 3.98 -11.05
C LEU A 297 -12.40 2.59 -11.51
N PRO A 298 -11.53 1.57 -11.45
CA PRO A 298 -11.88 0.20 -11.81
C PRO A 298 -13.18 -0.27 -11.11
N GLY A 299 -14.04 -0.99 -11.84
CA GLY A 299 -15.33 -1.44 -11.34
C GLY A 299 -16.49 -0.47 -11.49
N ASP A 300 -16.22 0.76 -11.92
CA ASP A 300 -17.24 1.68 -12.42
C ASP A 300 -17.72 1.26 -13.81
N ASP A 301 -19.01 1.39 -14.12
CA ASP A 301 -19.57 1.03 -15.44
C ASP A 301 -18.93 1.83 -16.60
N THR A 302 -18.39 3.01 -16.32
CA THR A 302 -17.73 3.86 -17.32
C THR A 302 -16.22 3.67 -17.36
N TYR A 303 -15.67 2.78 -16.53
CA TYR A 303 -14.28 2.37 -16.64
C TYR A 303 -14.11 1.46 -17.86
N PRO A 304 -13.19 1.77 -18.78
CA PRO A 304 -13.01 1.00 -20.01
C PRO A 304 -12.52 -0.40 -19.70
N GLU A 305 -13.03 -1.39 -20.42
CA GLU A 305 -12.60 -2.79 -20.34
C GLU A 305 -11.11 -2.96 -20.67
N ASN A 306 -10.61 -2.17 -21.63
CA ASN A 306 -9.20 -2.12 -22.03
C ASN A 306 -8.67 -0.69 -21.90
N PRO A 307 -8.24 -0.25 -20.71
CA PRO A 307 -7.70 1.08 -20.53
C PRO A 307 -6.41 1.29 -21.31
N ASP A 308 -6.32 2.39 -22.06
CA ASP A 308 -5.03 2.80 -22.65
C ASP A 308 -4.15 3.42 -21.57
N PHE A 309 -3.23 2.62 -21.05
CA PHE A 309 -2.25 3.08 -20.10
C PHE A 309 -1.17 3.95 -20.76
N THR A 310 -0.88 3.77 -22.05
CA THR A 310 0.36 4.27 -22.66
C THR A 310 0.22 5.66 -23.27
N SER A 311 -0.92 5.97 -23.89
CA SER A 311 -1.10 7.24 -24.57
C SER A 311 -1.28 8.38 -23.58
N VAL A 312 -0.64 9.50 -23.83
CA VAL A 312 -0.94 10.75 -23.11
C VAL A 312 -2.24 11.30 -23.67
N VAL A 313 -3.32 11.02 -22.96
CA VAL A 313 -4.66 11.52 -23.30
C VAL A 313 -4.94 12.72 -22.41
N PRO A 314 -5.23 13.91 -22.97
CA PRO A 314 -5.67 15.04 -22.16
C PRO A 314 -6.97 14.70 -21.43
N VAL A 315 -7.25 15.41 -20.33
CA VAL A 315 -8.52 15.26 -19.61
C VAL A 315 -9.66 15.67 -20.53
N GLU A 316 -10.40 14.68 -21.03
CA GLU A 316 -11.50 14.89 -21.97
C GLU A 316 -12.72 15.50 -21.27
N ARG A 317 -13.43 16.38 -21.98
CA ARG A 317 -14.69 16.94 -21.49
C ARG A 317 -15.86 16.01 -21.82
N ILE A 318 -16.72 15.79 -20.83
CA ILE A 318 -17.99 15.07 -20.95
C ILE A 318 -19.14 16.00 -20.55
N ASN A 319 -20.31 15.80 -21.13
CA ASN A 319 -21.51 16.58 -20.80
C ASN A 319 -22.27 15.93 -19.64
N GLY A 320 -22.85 16.76 -18.76
CA GLY A 320 -23.70 16.33 -17.66
C GLY A 320 -23.19 16.75 -16.29
N SER A 321 -24.14 16.96 -15.37
CA SER A 321 -23.87 17.08 -13.93
C SER A 321 -23.48 15.74 -13.34
N PHE A 322 -22.80 15.74 -12.19
CA PHE A 322 -22.49 14.52 -11.47
C PHE A 322 -23.75 13.73 -11.13
N GLY A 323 -24.83 14.39 -10.71
CA GLY A 323 -26.12 13.75 -10.47
C GLY A 323 -26.68 13.03 -11.70
N GLY A 324 -26.49 13.60 -12.90
CA GLY A 324 -26.85 12.95 -14.17
C GLY A 324 -25.96 11.75 -14.49
N LEU A 325 -24.64 11.92 -14.36
CA LEU A 325 -23.65 10.88 -14.59
C LEU A 325 -23.81 9.68 -13.64
N ARG A 326 -24.21 9.93 -12.39
CA ARG A 326 -24.49 8.87 -11.40
C ARG A 326 -25.71 8.03 -11.81
N LYS A 327 -26.79 8.67 -12.26
CA LYS A 327 -28.03 7.97 -12.70
C LYS A 327 -27.84 7.13 -13.96
N ALA A 328 -26.85 7.45 -14.77
CA ALA A 328 -26.52 6.72 -15.99
C ALA A 328 -25.75 5.41 -15.73
N CYS A 329 -25.34 5.14 -14.47
CA CYS A 329 -24.53 3.98 -14.11
C CYS A 329 -25.23 3.15 -13.04
N HIS A 330 -25.13 1.83 -13.19
CA HIS A 330 -25.54 0.85 -12.19
C HIS A 330 -24.43 0.63 -11.17
N LYS A 331 -23.18 0.49 -11.63
CA LYS A 331 -21.99 0.38 -10.79
C LYS A 331 -21.23 1.70 -10.78
N LEU A 332 -21.06 2.23 -9.58
CA LEU A 332 -20.30 3.43 -9.28
C LEU A 332 -19.05 3.01 -8.51
N ASN A 333 -17.90 3.38 -9.05
CA ASN A 333 -16.64 3.40 -8.33
C ASN A 333 -15.81 4.59 -8.81
N ARG A 334 -16.13 5.77 -8.31
CA ARG A 334 -15.54 7.01 -8.79
C ARG A 334 -15.35 8.00 -7.66
N MET A 335 -14.54 9.00 -7.93
CA MET A 335 -14.41 10.17 -7.07
C MET A 335 -14.75 11.42 -7.86
N GLU A 336 -15.46 12.34 -7.23
CA GLU A 336 -15.98 13.55 -7.88
C GLU A 336 -15.47 14.78 -7.15
N ASN A 337 -14.96 15.75 -7.91
CA ASN A 337 -14.41 16.98 -7.38
C ASN A 337 -15.07 18.17 -8.06
N TYR A 338 -15.97 18.82 -7.33
CA TYR A 338 -16.81 19.92 -7.81
C TYR A 338 -15.96 21.13 -8.21
N ASP A 339 -15.18 21.69 -7.28
CA ASP A 339 -14.52 22.99 -7.49
C ASP A 339 -12.98 22.94 -7.34
N GLY A 340 -12.38 21.76 -7.52
CA GLY A 340 -10.95 21.52 -7.29
C GLY A 340 -10.58 21.35 -5.80
N ASN A 341 -11.46 21.72 -4.88
CA ASN A 341 -11.16 21.81 -3.45
C ASN A 341 -11.30 20.49 -2.68
N LYS A 342 -12.18 19.58 -3.13
CA LYS A 342 -12.52 18.39 -2.35
C LYS A 342 -13.00 17.25 -3.24
N TRP A 343 -12.48 16.06 -2.97
CA TRP A 343 -12.96 14.83 -3.60
C TRP A 343 -14.03 14.16 -2.74
N GLU A 344 -15.16 13.85 -3.35
CA GLU A 344 -16.21 13.01 -2.79
C GLU A 344 -16.07 11.58 -3.33
N VAL A 345 -16.16 10.58 -2.45
CA VAL A 345 -16.12 9.16 -2.81
C VAL A 345 -17.54 8.70 -3.14
N VAL A 346 -17.75 8.20 -4.37
CA VAL A 346 -19.04 7.74 -4.86
C VAL A 346 -18.92 6.28 -5.28
N VAL A 347 -19.32 5.38 -4.37
CA VAL A 347 -19.16 3.93 -4.55
C VAL A 347 -20.43 3.20 -4.11
N ASN A 348 -20.92 2.29 -4.95
CA ASN A 348 -22.08 1.42 -4.64
C ASN A 348 -21.82 -0.07 -4.93
N ILE A 349 -20.56 -0.44 -5.18
CA ILE A 349 -20.15 -1.82 -5.42
C ILE A 349 -19.53 -2.45 -4.16
N GLY A 350 -19.66 -3.78 -4.03
CA GLY A 350 -19.02 -4.56 -2.96
C GLY A 350 -17.55 -4.88 -3.26
N SER A 351 -16.86 -5.52 -2.30
CA SER A 351 -15.41 -5.83 -2.30
C SER A 351 -14.88 -6.78 -3.39
N GLY A 352 -15.72 -7.21 -4.33
CA GLY A 352 -15.39 -8.24 -5.30
C GLY A 352 -14.86 -7.75 -6.65
N VAL A 353 -14.37 -6.50 -6.76
CA VAL A 353 -13.82 -5.95 -8.01
C VAL A 353 -12.31 -5.77 -7.98
#